data_AF-A0A0E0E985-F1
#
_entry.id   AF-A0A0E0E985-F1
#
_cell.length_a   1.000
_cell.length_b   1.000
_cell.length_c   1.000
_cell.angle_alpha   90.00
_cell.angle_beta   90.00
_cell.angle_gamma   90.00
#
_symmetry.space_group_name_H-M   'P 1'
#
loop_
_entity.id
_entity.type
_entity.pdbx_description
1 polymer ?
#
loop_
_entity_poly.entity_id
_entity_poly.type
_entity_poly.pdbx_seq_one_letter_code
_entity_poly.pdbx_strand_id
1 'polypeptide(L)'
;MSTGIRELKLKLEDHIADGEVPCSSGCVCYKPQAWKRKNISLNFLQKVEINNLSGAECQIYFVKRLLRWTMPELKTITLSFDPSVTVSEEVSRKLLSFSTPGICMEIYLHRNGTRVKYMAN
;
A
#
# COMPACT_ATOMS: atom_id res chain seq x y z
N MET A 1 -15.86 26.87 -0.08
CA MET A 1 -14.76 26.14 -0.75
C MET A 1 -14.62 24.80 -0.05
N SER A 2 -14.76 23.69 -0.76
CA SER A 2 -14.63 22.35 -0.15
C SER A 2 -13.15 22.08 0.13
N THR A 3 -12.78 21.83 1.38
CA THR A 3 -11.45 21.32 1.72
C THR A 3 -11.41 19.85 1.36
N GLY A 4 -10.69 19.47 0.30
CA GLY A 4 -10.55 18.08 -0.12
C GLY A 4 -10.01 17.18 1.01
N ILE A 5 -10.19 15.86 0.86
CA ILE A 5 -9.68 14.88 1.83
C ILE A 5 -8.15 15.01 1.88
N ARG A 6 -7.60 15.21 3.09
CA ARG A 6 -6.16 15.39 3.32
C ARG A 6 -5.45 14.13 3.84
N GLU A 7 -6.19 13.24 4.49
CA GLU A 7 -5.64 12.06 5.14
C GLU A 7 -6.46 10.83 4.74
N LEU A 8 -5.78 9.77 4.33
CA LEU A 8 -6.39 8.50 3.98
C LEU A 8 -5.75 7.38 4.78
N LYS A 9 -6.56 6.60 5.50
CA LYS A 9 -6.13 5.40 6.19
C LYS A 9 -6.81 4.18 5.57
N LEU A 10 -6.02 3.25 5.09
CA LEU A 10 -6.44 1.98 4.53
C LEU A 10 -5.98 0.86 5.45
N LYS A 11 -6.88 -0.09 5.72
CA LYS A 11 -6.55 -1.35 6.38
C LYS A 11 -6.90 -2.45 5.38
N LEU A 12 -5.89 -3.22 4.96
CA LEU A 12 -6.10 -4.34 4.07
C LEU A 12 -6.39 -5.55 4.92
N GLU A 13 -7.57 -6.15 4.74
CA GLU A 13 -7.94 -7.38 5.42
C GLU A 13 -8.07 -8.45 4.33
N ASP A 14 -7.24 -9.49 4.42
CA ASP A 14 -7.42 -10.69 3.61
C ASP A 14 -8.61 -11.45 4.24
N HIS A 15 -9.82 -11.02 3.91
CA HIS A 15 -11.01 -11.81 4.17
C HIS A 15 -10.98 -13.03 3.23
N ILE A 16 -10.29 -14.08 3.62
CA ILE A 16 -10.81 -15.40 3.27
C ILE A 16 -11.94 -15.60 4.27
N ALA A 17 -13.17 -15.26 3.87
CA ALA A 17 -14.31 -15.58 4.71
C ALA A 17 -14.29 -17.09 4.96
N ASP A 18 -14.45 -17.51 6.21
CA ASP A 18 -14.46 -18.92 6.60
C ASP A 18 -15.54 -19.63 5.76
N GLY A 19 -15.15 -20.48 4.81
CA GLY A 19 -16.03 -21.15 3.86
C GLY A 19 -16.10 -20.58 2.43
N GLU A 20 -15.36 -19.51 2.10
CA GLU A 20 -15.18 -19.10 0.70
C GLU A 20 -14.19 -20.03 -0.01
N VAL A 21 -14.69 -20.74 -1.03
CA VAL A 21 -13.86 -21.57 -1.91
C VAL A 21 -12.88 -20.64 -2.63
N PRO A 22 -11.54 -20.82 -2.48
CA PRO A 22 -10.58 -20.03 -3.23
C PRO A 22 -10.90 -20.19 -4.71
N CYS A 23 -11.00 -19.06 -5.40
CA CYS A 23 -11.32 -18.99 -6.82
C CYS A 23 -10.49 -20.02 -7.60
N SER A 24 -11.16 -20.89 -8.36
CA SER A 24 -10.48 -21.87 -9.21
C SER A 24 -9.52 -21.17 -10.18
N SER A 25 -8.46 -21.87 -10.59
CA SER A 25 -7.51 -21.37 -11.58
C SER A 25 -8.24 -20.94 -12.86
N GLY A 26 -8.35 -19.62 -13.09
CA GLY A 26 -9.08 -19.03 -14.21
C GLY A 26 -10.23 -18.08 -13.84
N CYS A 27 -10.61 -17.94 -12.56
CA CYS A 27 -11.66 -16.99 -12.15
C CYS A 27 -11.28 -15.54 -12.51
N VAL A 28 -12.20 -14.84 -13.18
CA VAL A 28 -12.07 -13.39 -13.50
C VAL A 28 -12.03 -12.53 -12.23
N CYS A 29 -12.50 -13.11 -11.13
CA CYS A 29 -12.52 -12.65 -9.74
C CYS A 29 -11.13 -12.17 -9.27
N TYR A 30 -10.05 -12.74 -9.82
CA TYR A 30 -8.66 -12.35 -9.54
C TYR A 30 -8.09 -11.25 -10.47
N LYS A 31 -8.85 -10.81 -11.48
CA LYS A 31 -8.35 -9.88 -12.51
C LYS A 31 -9.32 -8.73 -12.80
N PRO A 32 -9.54 -7.78 -11.88
CA PRO A 32 -9.92 -6.46 -12.33
C PRO A 32 -8.66 -5.75 -12.88
N GLN A 33 -8.02 -6.26 -13.95
CA GLN A 33 -6.89 -5.55 -14.59
C GLN A 33 -7.25 -4.13 -15.04
N ALA A 34 -8.55 -3.83 -15.16
CA ALA A 34 -9.05 -2.49 -15.42
C ALA A 34 -8.58 -1.45 -14.38
N TRP A 35 -8.52 -1.79 -13.08
CA TRP A 35 -8.06 -0.83 -12.07
C TRP A 35 -6.59 -0.45 -12.27
N LYS A 36 -5.78 -1.38 -12.79
CA LYS A 36 -4.36 -1.11 -13.09
C LYS A 36 -4.20 0.01 -14.11
N ARG A 37 -5.23 0.37 -14.88
CA ARG A 37 -5.22 1.50 -15.83
C ARG A 37 -6.04 2.71 -15.37
N LYS A 38 -6.83 2.59 -14.28
CA LYS A 38 -7.63 3.70 -13.76
C LYS A 38 -6.73 4.85 -13.31
N ASN A 39 -7.16 6.06 -13.62
CA ASN A 39 -6.56 7.29 -13.14
C ASN A 39 -7.53 7.94 -12.15
N ILE A 40 -7.23 7.83 -10.86
CA ILE A 40 -8.01 8.44 -9.78
C ILE A 40 -7.27 9.72 -9.39
N SER A 41 -8.00 10.82 -9.20
CA SER A 41 -7.41 12.06 -8.70
C SER A 41 -7.63 12.16 -7.20
N LEU A 42 -6.55 12.13 -6.44
CA LEU A 42 -6.53 12.30 -4.98
C LEU A 42 -5.58 13.45 -4.61
N ASN A 43 -5.58 14.49 -5.43
CA ASN A 43 -4.59 15.56 -5.45
C ASN A 43 -4.65 16.50 -4.23
N PHE A 44 -5.46 16.20 -3.21
CA PHE A 44 -5.50 16.93 -1.93
C PHE A 44 -4.94 16.09 -0.77
N LEU A 45 -4.65 14.80 -1.01
CA LEU A 45 -4.11 13.91 0.02
C LEU A 45 -2.68 14.29 0.34
N GLN A 46 -2.45 14.60 1.60
CA GLN A 46 -1.14 14.94 2.15
C GLN A 46 -0.55 13.78 2.96
N LYS A 47 -1.40 12.94 3.55
CA LYS A 47 -0.98 11.77 4.32
C LYS A 47 -1.74 10.52 3.91
N VAL A 48 -1.01 9.43 3.78
CA VAL A 48 -1.57 8.11 3.51
C VAL A 48 -1.00 7.12 4.52
N GLU A 49 -1.87 6.33 5.14
CA GLU A 49 -1.50 5.19 5.98
C GLU A 49 -2.11 3.92 5.38
N ILE A 50 -1.30 2.90 5.12
CA ILE A 50 -1.77 1.58 4.69
C ILE A 50 -1.29 0.55 5.70
N ASN A 51 -2.24 -0.19 6.27
CA ASN A 51 -1.98 -1.22 7.24
C ASN A 51 -2.23 -2.63 6.72
N ASN A 52 -1.56 -3.59 7.33
CA ASN A 52 -1.71 -5.03 7.08
C ASN A 52 -1.38 -5.42 5.63
N LEU A 53 -0.29 -4.87 5.08
CA LEU A 53 0.24 -5.36 3.82
C LEU A 53 0.72 -6.81 3.97
N SER A 54 0.27 -7.68 3.07
CA SER A 54 0.74 -9.07 2.96
C SER A 54 2.03 -9.20 2.15
N GLY A 55 2.48 -8.10 1.52
CA GLY A 55 3.66 -8.10 0.64
C GLY A 55 3.42 -8.72 -0.73
N ALA A 56 2.18 -9.09 -1.05
CA ALA A 56 1.80 -9.55 -2.37
C ALA A 56 2.15 -8.49 -3.44
N GLU A 57 2.60 -8.96 -4.61
CA GLU A 57 3.02 -8.06 -5.70
C GLU A 57 1.90 -7.09 -6.14
N CYS A 58 0.65 -7.55 -6.10
CA CYS A 58 -0.52 -6.72 -6.41
C CYS A 58 -0.67 -5.53 -5.45
N GLN A 59 -0.39 -5.73 -4.15
CA GLN A 59 -0.44 -4.68 -3.15
C GLN A 59 0.73 -3.70 -3.31
N ILE A 60 1.94 -4.20 -3.60
CA ILE A 60 3.11 -3.34 -3.90
C ILE A 60 2.82 -2.47 -5.15
N TYR A 61 2.22 -3.06 -6.18
CA TYR A 61 1.80 -2.31 -7.38
C TYR A 61 0.71 -1.27 -7.06
N PHE A 62 -0.23 -1.60 -6.16
CA PHE A 62 -1.23 -0.66 -5.67
C PHE A 62 -0.59 0.53 -4.96
N VAL A 63 0.39 0.33 -4.07
CA VAL A 63 1.13 1.42 -3.42
C VAL A 63 1.76 2.35 -4.46
N LYS A 64 2.46 1.79 -5.45
CA LYS A 64 3.06 2.59 -6.54
C LYS A 64 2.02 3.41 -7.30
N ARG A 65 0.85 2.83 -7.55
CA ARG A 65 -0.27 3.51 -8.22
C ARG A 65 -0.86 4.62 -7.36
N LEU A 66 -1.05 4.37 -6.06
CA LEU A 66 -1.61 5.33 -5.13
C LEU A 66 -0.76 6.59 -5.05
N LEU A 67 0.57 6.46 -4.97
CA LEU A 67 1.49 7.60 -5.00
C LEU A 67 1.25 8.51 -6.22
N ARG A 68 1.00 7.92 -7.40
CA ARG A 68 0.69 8.69 -8.61
C ARG A 68 -0.66 9.42 -8.53
N TRP A 69 -1.62 8.87 -7.82
CA TRP A 69 -2.95 9.47 -7.66
C TRP A 69 -2.95 10.62 -6.65
N THR A 70 -2.05 10.59 -5.66
CA THR A 70 -1.97 11.58 -4.57
C THR A 70 -1.07 12.77 -4.89
N MET A 71 -0.22 12.68 -5.91
CA MET A 71 0.62 13.80 -6.34
C MET A 71 -0.23 14.99 -6.82
N PRO A 72 0.22 16.24 -6.60
CA PRO A 72 1.51 16.62 -6.00
C PRO A 72 1.50 16.81 -4.47
N GLU A 73 0.33 16.73 -3.82
CA GLU A 73 0.18 17.19 -2.43
C GLU A 73 0.68 16.21 -1.36
N LEU A 74 1.06 14.98 -1.74
CA LEU A 74 1.49 13.95 -0.81
C LEU A 74 2.79 14.37 -0.10
N LYS A 75 2.77 14.33 1.23
CA LYS A 75 3.93 14.63 2.10
C LYS A 75 4.40 13.41 2.87
N THR A 76 3.49 12.52 3.24
CA THR A 76 3.82 11.35 4.07
C THR A 76 3.04 10.13 3.64
N ILE A 77 3.74 9.00 3.53
CA ILE A 77 3.12 7.69 3.37
C ILE A 77 3.71 6.72 4.40
N THR A 78 2.82 6.08 5.15
CA THR A 78 3.18 5.07 6.15
C THR A 78 2.62 3.73 5.72
N LEU A 79 3.50 2.73 5.60
CA LEU A 79 3.17 1.37 5.22
C LEU A 79 3.46 0.46 6.40
N SER A 80 2.49 -0.34 6.84
CA SER A 80 2.72 -1.40 7.83
C SER A 80 2.34 -2.75 7.24
N PHE A 81 3.22 -3.71 7.47
CA PHE A 81 3.00 -5.09 7.07
C PHE A 81 2.30 -5.86 8.17
N ASP A 82 1.53 -6.87 7.77
CA ASP A 82 0.91 -7.78 8.70
C ASP A 82 1.97 -8.44 9.61
N PRO A 83 1.75 -8.52 10.94
CA PRO A 83 2.71 -9.10 11.86
C PRO A 83 3.11 -10.56 11.57
N SER A 84 2.25 -11.31 10.89
CA SER A 84 2.49 -12.70 10.51
C SER A 84 3.35 -12.87 9.26
N VAL A 85 3.61 -11.79 8.51
CA VAL A 85 4.31 -11.85 7.22
C VAL A 85 5.80 -11.54 7.37
N THR A 86 6.62 -12.45 6.86
CA THR A 86 8.06 -12.22 6.69
C THR A 86 8.30 -11.50 5.36
N VAL A 87 8.74 -10.25 5.42
CA VAL A 87 9.01 -9.43 4.22
C VAL A 87 10.48 -9.48 3.86
N SER A 88 10.77 -9.77 2.59
CA SER A 88 12.14 -9.75 2.08
C SER A 88 12.72 -8.32 2.04
N GLU A 89 14.03 -8.22 2.14
CA GLU A 89 14.73 -6.94 2.00
C GLU A 89 14.52 -6.33 0.60
N GLU A 90 14.37 -7.16 -0.43
CA GLU A 90 14.07 -6.73 -1.80
C GLU A 90 12.74 -5.97 -1.88
N VAL A 91 11.66 -6.50 -1.27
CA VAL A 91 10.36 -5.83 -1.24
C VAL A 91 10.45 -4.48 -0.52
N SER A 92 11.16 -4.45 0.59
CA SER A 92 11.37 -3.22 1.38
C SER A 92 12.11 -2.16 0.56
N ARG A 93 13.23 -2.54 -0.08
CA ARG A 93 14.00 -1.65 -0.96
C ARG A 93 13.19 -1.16 -2.16
N LYS A 94 12.42 -2.05 -2.78
CA LYS A 94 11.53 -1.71 -3.91
C LYS A 94 10.49 -0.67 -3.49
N LEU A 95 9.86 -0.81 -2.32
CA LEU A 95 8.92 0.19 -1.82
C LEU A 95 9.62 1.53 -1.54
N LEU A 96 10.76 1.52 -0.85
CA LEU A 96 11.53 2.74 -0.56
C LEU A 96 11.96 3.48 -1.84
N SER A 97 12.26 2.75 -2.92
CA SER A 97 12.59 3.34 -4.23
C SER A 97 11.43 4.09 -4.89
N PHE A 98 10.20 3.96 -4.39
CA PHE A 98 9.07 4.76 -4.87
C PHE A 98 9.04 6.15 -4.25
N SER A 99 9.79 6.40 -3.18
CA SER A 99 9.88 7.73 -2.60
C SER A 99 10.53 8.71 -3.59
N THR A 100 10.00 9.92 -3.63
CA THR A 100 10.52 11.02 -4.45
C THR A 100 10.80 12.20 -3.54
N PRO A 101 11.70 13.13 -3.91
CA PRO A 101 12.05 14.27 -3.05
C PRO A 101 10.80 15.01 -2.54
N GLY A 102 10.72 15.17 -1.22
CA GLY A 102 9.60 15.85 -0.55
C GLY A 102 8.50 14.93 -0.03
N ILE A 103 8.58 13.61 -0.28
CA ILE A 103 7.72 12.59 0.34
C ILE A 103 8.52 11.86 1.41
N CYS A 104 8.03 11.88 2.65
CA CYS A 104 8.49 11.00 3.70
C CYS A 104 7.77 9.64 3.58
N MET A 105 8.50 8.60 3.21
CA MET A 105 8.01 7.22 3.20
C MET A 105 8.52 6.47 4.41
N GLU A 106 7.60 5.87 5.16
CA GLU A 106 7.88 5.06 6.33
C GLU A 106 7.35 3.63 6.14
N ILE A 107 8.17 2.64 6.45
CA ILE A 107 7.80 1.23 6.37
C ILE A 107 8.00 0.59 7.73
N TYR A 108 6.98 -0.09 8.24
CA TYR A 108 6.99 -0.84 9.47
C TYR A 108 6.90 -2.34 9.20
N LEU A 109 7.90 -3.09 9.67
CA LEU A 109 7.98 -4.54 9.57
C LEU A 109 7.96 -5.17 10.97
N HIS A 110 7.41 -6.36 11.10
CA HIS A 110 7.56 -7.18 12.30
C HIS A 110 8.72 -8.18 12.09
N ARG A 111 9.71 -8.15 12.99
CA ARG A 111 10.84 -9.09 13.00
C ARG A 111 11.03 -9.60 14.42
N ASN A 112 10.95 -10.91 14.62
CA ASN A 112 11.14 -11.56 15.94
C ASN A 112 10.32 -10.90 17.06
N GLY A 113 9.04 -10.62 16.80
CA GLY A 113 8.14 -9.95 17.76
C GLY A 113 8.38 -8.45 17.95
N THR A 114 9.39 -7.86 17.30
CA THR A 114 9.71 -6.43 17.39
C THR A 114 9.29 -5.70 16.12
N ARG A 115 8.73 -4.49 16.28
CA ARG A 115 8.35 -3.62 15.17
C ARG A 115 9.52 -2.73 14.76
N VAL A 116 10.01 -2.89 13.54
CA VAL A 116 11.17 -2.19 12.98
C VAL A 116 10.71 -1.15 11.95
N LYS A 117 11.27 0.06 12.00
CA LYS A 117 10.97 1.17 11.06
C LYS A 117 12.11 1.35 10.05
N TYR A 118 11.74 1.49 8.78
CA TYR A 118 12.60 1.93 7.68
C TYR A 118 12.04 3.24 7.11
N MET A 119 12.88 4.14 6.65
CA MET A 119 12.47 5.47 6.18
C MET A 119 13.26 5.92 4.95
N ALA A 120 12.59 6.60 4.02
CA ALA A 120 13.18 7.29 2.87
C ALA A 120 12.50 8.64 2.67
N ASN A 121 13.27 9.66 2.30
CA ASN A 121 12.84 11.07 2.15
C ASN A 121 13.24 11.63 0.78
#